data_AF-A0A1H3TU37-F1
#
_entry.id   AF-A0A1H3TU37-F1
#
_cell.length_a   1.000
_cell.length_b   1.000
_cell.length_c   1.000
_cell.angle_alpha   90.00
_cell.angle_beta   90.00
_cell.angle_gamma   90.00
#
_symmetry.space_group_name_H-M   'P 1'
#
loop_
_entity.id
_entity.type
_entity.pdbx_description
1 polymer ?
#
loop_
_entity_poly.entity_id
_entity_poly.type
_entity_poly.pdbx_seq_one_letter_code
_entity_poly.pdbx_strand_id
1 'polypeptide(L)' 'MLHNTSRGPASDVDFAFEDLPDDAFFRVVREGGPLGTIPPGQEARFPLLLAVGSPDAVDCVVTWTDAKGNIQTTRATVRT' A
#
# COMPACT_ATOMS: atom_id res chain seq x y z
N MET A 1 -5.12 -2.11 4.50
CA MET A 1 -5.82 -0.81 4.34
C MET A 1 -4.77 0.29 4.32
N LEU A 2 -4.90 1.28 3.44
CA LEU A 2 -4.06 2.47 3.42
C LEU A 2 -4.88 3.65 3.92
N HIS A 3 -4.40 4.38 4.92
CA HIS A 3 -5.09 5.53 5.49
C HIS A 3 -4.24 6.79 5.28
N ASN A 4 -4.83 7.83 4.69
CA ASN A 4 -4.13 9.10 4.51
C ASN A 4 -4.24 9.95 5.78
N THR A 5 -3.21 9.89 6.62
CA THR A 5 -3.06 10.71 7.83
C THR A 5 -2.50 12.11 7.56
N SER A 6 -2.16 12.43 6.31
CA SER A 6 -1.59 13.72 5.96
C SER A 6 -2.68 14.82 5.95
N ARG A 7 -2.24 16.09 5.96
CA ARG A 7 -3.15 17.25 5.94
C ARG A 7 -3.72 17.56 4.55
N GLY A 8 -3.32 16.81 3.52
CA GLY A 8 -3.66 17.08 2.12
C GLY A 8 -3.97 15.79 1.34
N PRO A 9 -4.47 15.89 0.10
CA PRO A 9 -4.61 14.72 -0.75
C PRO A 9 -3.24 14.05 -0.96
N ALA A 10 -3.24 12.72 -0.93
CA ALA A 10 -2.11 11.90 -1.34
C ALA A 10 -2.43 11.36 -2.75
N SER A 11 -1.70 11.80 -3.77
CA SER A 11 -1.89 11.36 -5.16
C SER A 11 -0.81 10.39 -5.60
N ASP A 12 -0.99 9.78 -6.77
CA ASP A 12 -0.04 8.83 -7.37
C ASP A 12 0.36 7.72 -6.39
N VAL A 13 -0.59 7.32 -5.53
CA VAL A 13 -0.31 6.38 -4.47
C VAL A 13 -0.04 5.02 -5.09
N ASP A 14 1.10 4.45 -4.76
CA ASP A 14 1.44 3.07 -5.11
C ASP A 14 2.13 2.39 -3.94
N PHE A 15 2.15 1.06 -3.96
CA PHE A 15 2.79 0.29 -2.90
C PHE A 15 3.37 -1.01 -3.42
N ALA A 16 4.45 -1.43 -2.78
CA ALA A 16 5.09 -2.71 -3.01
C ALA A 16 5.31 -3.44 -1.69
N PHE A 17 5.19 -4.76 -1.73
CA PHE A 17 5.62 -5.62 -0.64
C PHE A 17 7.07 -6.02 -0.88
N GLU A 18 7.90 -5.88 0.14
CA GLU A 18 9.31 -6.27 0.11
C GLU A 18 9.53 -7.54 0.93
N ASP A 19 10.67 -8.21 0.70
CA ASP A 19 11.10 -9.40 1.42
C ASP A 19 10.10 -10.58 1.41
N LEU A 20 9.27 -10.64 0.37
CA LEU A 20 8.40 -11.79 0.13
C LEU A 20 9.24 -12.98 -0.37
N PRO A 21 9.06 -14.18 0.20
CA PRO A 21 9.57 -15.41 -0.41
C PRO A 21 9.06 -15.56 -1.85
N ASP A 22 9.90 -16.09 -2.75
CA ASP A 22 9.55 -16.23 -4.17
C ASP A 22 8.28 -17.06 -4.42
N ASP A 23 7.97 -17.98 -3.51
CA ASP A 23 6.81 -18.86 -3.54
C ASP A 23 5.61 -18.33 -2.71
N ALA A 24 5.76 -17.20 -2.03
CA ALA A 24 4.71 -16.64 -1.19
C ALA A 24 3.56 -16.06 -2.04
N PHE A 25 2.36 -16.56 -1.81
CA PHE A 25 1.16 -15.97 -2.38
C PHE A 25 0.62 -14.88 -1.45
N PHE A 26 1.19 -13.68 -1.56
CA PHE A 26 0.77 -12.50 -0.78
C PHE A 26 0.50 -11.35 -1.75
N ARG A 27 -0.74 -11.23 -2.23
CA ARG A 27 -1.08 -10.33 -3.34
C ARG A 27 -2.32 -9.51 -3.05
N VAL A 28 -2.27 -8.23 -3.41
CA VAL A 28 -3.46 -7.37 -3.39
C VAL A 28 -4.22 -7.51 -4.70
N VAL A 29 -5.55 -7.66 -4.61
CA VAL A 29 -6.45 -7.63 -5.77
C VAL A 29 -6.85 -6.20 -6.06
N ARG A 30 -6.42 -5.68 -7.20
CA ARG A 30 -6.76 -4.35 -7.69
C ARG A 30 -6.63 -4.30 -9.21
N GLU A 31 -7.28 -3.32 -9.83
CA GLU A 31 -6.97 -2.97 -11.22
C GLU A 31 -5.53 -2.42 -11.30
N GLY A 32 -4.82 -2.75 -12.38
CA GLY A 32 -3.44 -2.32 -12.60
C GLY A 32 -3.33 -0.82 -12.81
N GLY A 33 -2.22 -0.22 -12.38
CA GLY A 33 -1.96 1.23 -12.45
C GLY A 33 -1.76 1.85 -11.07
N PRO A 34 -1.71 3.19 -10.93
CA PRO A 34 -1.68 3.88 -9.64
C PRO A 34 -3.03 3.78 -8.92
N LEU A 35 -3.04 3.85 -7.59
CA LEU A 35 -4.30 3.84 -6.80
C LEU A 35 -5.14 5.11 -6.98
N GLY A 36 -4.56 6.13 -7.62
CA GLY A 36 -5.14 7.45 -7.72
C GLY A 36 -4.89 8.27 -6.47
N THR A 37 -5.88 9.07 -6.08
CA THR A 37 -5.77 10.03 -4.98
C THR A 37 -6.60 9.59 -3.77
N ILE A 38 -5.97 9.57 -2.59
CA ILE A 38 -6.65 9.33 -1.30
C ILE A 38 -6.83 10.69 -0.61
N PRO A 39 -8.07 11.17 -0.37
CA PRO A 39 -8.30 12.42 0.35
C PRO A 39 -7.81 12.38 1.81
N PRO A 40 -7.59 13.54 2.47
CA PRO A 40 -7.21 13.59 3.88
C PRO A 40 -8.21 12.86 4.78
N GLY A 41 -7.72 12.03 5.69
CA GLY A 41 -8.54 11.27 6.64
C GLY A 41 -9.38 10.15 6.01
N GLN A 42 -9.24 9.91 4.72
CA GLN A 42 -9.88 8.79 4.02
C GLN A 42 -8.92 7.61 3.91
N GLU A 43 -9.51 6.47 3.55
CA GLU A 43 -8.79 5.22 3.42
C GLU A 43 -9.16 4.49 2.13
N ALA A 44 -8.18 3.74 1.63
CA ALA A 44 -8.37 2.80 0.55
C ALA A 44 -8.23 1.37 1.08
N ARG A 45 -9.22 0.54 0.75
CA ARG A 45 -9.30 -0.86 1.18
C ARG A 45 -9.12 -1.75 -0.02
N PHE A 46 -8.25 -2.74 0.13
CA PHE A 46 -7.98 -3.73 -0.91
C PHE A 46 -8.11 -5.13 -0.34
N PRO A 47 -8.76 -6.05 -1.06
CA PRO A 47 -8.70 -7.46 -0.73
C PRO A 47 -7.27 -7.97 -0.84
N LEU A 48 -6.83 -8.71 0.19
CA LEU A 48 -5.57 -9.42 0.18
C LEU A 48 -5.84 -10.90 -0.07
N LEU A 49 -5.17 -11.48 -1.06
CA LEU A 49 -5.18 -12.90 -1.33
C LEU A 49 -3.96 -13.56 -0.72
N LEU A 50 -4.21 -14.63 0.02
CA LEU A 50 -3.22 -15.42 0.76
C LEU A 50 -3.37 -16.89 0.38
N ALA A 51 -2.26 -17.63 0.36
CA ALA A 51 -2.27 -19.09 0.30
C ALA A 51 -1.79 -19.67 1.63
N VAL A 52 -2.02 -20.96 1.83
CA VAL A 52 -1.42 -21.70 2.95
C VAL A 52 0.09 -21.61 2.84
N GLY A 53 0.75 -21.16 3.92
CA GLY A 53 2.19 -20.93 3.96
C GLY A 53 2.64 -19.49 3.68
N SER A 54 1.72 -18.57 3.33
CA SER A 54 2.07 -17.15 3.21
C SER A 54 2.53 -16.57 4.56
N PRO A 55 3.48 -15.61 4.57
CA PRO A 55 3.91 -14.93 5.78
C PRO A 55 2.75 -14.23 6.49
N ASP A 56 2.80 -14.20 7.83
CA ASP A 56 1.85 -13.48 8.70
C ASP A 56 2.18 -11.99 8.84
N ALA A 57 3.39 -11.59 8.42
CA ALA A 57 3.87 -10.22 8.41
C ALA A 57 4.79 -9.97 7.21
N VAL A 58 4.58 -8.83 6.53
CA VAL A 58 5.36 -8.42 5.35
C VAL A 58 5.60 -6.91 5.38
N ASP A 59 6.80 -6.48 5.01
CA ASP A 59 7.09 -5.05 4.88
C ASP A 59 6.45 -4.48 3.61
N CYS A 60 5.76 -3.36 3.76
CA CYS A 60 5.09 -2.64 2.69
C CYS A 60 5.68 -1.24 2.59
N VAL A 61 6.15 -0.91 1.39
CA VAL A 61 6.63 0.42 1.06
C VAL A 61 5.58 1.10 0.19
N VAL A 62 5.10 2.24 0.67
CA VAL A 62 4.09 3.07 0.00
C VAL A 62 4.76 4.34 -0.52
N THR A 63 4.60 4.61 -1.80
CA THR A 63 5.04 5.86 -2.44
C THR A 63 3.82 6.70 -2.78
N TRP A 64 3.90 8.01 -2.57
CA TRP A 64 2.79 8.94 -2.84
C TRP A 64 3.29 10.37 -3.03
N THR A 65 2.54 11.18 -3.74
CA THR A 65 2.81 12.61 -3.93
C THR A 65 1.96 13.42 -2.95
N ASP A 66 2.61 14.30 -2.17
CA ASP A 66 1.92 15.19 -1.24
C ASP A 66 1.21 16.36 -1.94
N ALA A 67 0.37 17.09 -1.18
CA ALA A 67 -0.37 18.24 -1.71
C ALA A 67 0.52 19.40 -2.22
N LYS A 68 1.83 19.38 -1.93
CA LYS A 68 2.81 20.36 -2.44
C LYS A 68 3.55 19.84 -3.67
N GLY A 69 3.28 18.60 -4.10
CA GLY A 69 3.92 17.96 -5.24
C GLY A 69 5.22 17.22 -4.90
N ASN A 70 5.55 17.01 -3.62
CA ASN A 70 6.75 16.25 -3.26
C ASN A 70 6.42 14.75 -3.19
N ILE A 71 7.33 13.93 -3.71
CA ILE A 71 7.26 12.48 -3.54
C ILE A 71 7.66 12.13 -2.11
N GLN A 72 6.83 11.33 -1.47
CA GLN A 72 7.01 10.82 -0.13
C GLN A 72 7.02 9.29 -0.17
N THR A 73 7.76 8.70 0.76
CA THR A 73 7.83 7.25 0.95
C THR A 73 7.52 6.92 2.40
N THR A 74 6.68 5.91 2.62
CA THR A 74 6.31 5.44 3.95
C THR A 74 6.48 3.92 4.00
N ARG A 75 7.18 3.42 5.02
CA ARG A 75 7.35 1.98 5.25
C ARG A 75 6.50 1.55 6.45
N ALA A 76 5.77 0.45 6.30
CA ALA A 76 4.96 -0.14 7.36
C ALA A 76 4.90 -1.66 7.21
N THR A 77 4.80 -2.38 8.31
CA THR A 77 4.58 -3.84 8.30
C THR A 77 3.08 -4.14 8.22
N VAL A 78 2.67 -4.90 7.20
CA VAL A 78 1.31 -5.42 7.06
C VAL A 78 1.23 -6.79 7.71
N ARG A 79 0.19 -7.02 8.52
CA ARG A 79 -0.09 -8.28 9.20
C ARG A 79 -1.45 -8.82 8.81
N THR A 80 -1.59 -10.14 8.74
CA THR A 80 -2.79 -10.84 8.26
C THR A 80 -3.46 -11.70 9.31
#